data_AF-A0A849PU34-F1
#
_entry.id   AF-A0A849PU34-F1
#
_cell.length_a   1.000
_cell.length_b   1.000
_cell.length_c   1.000
_cell.angle_alpha   90.00
_cell.angle_beta   90.00
_cell.angle_gamma   90.00
#
_symmetry.space_group_name_H-M   'P 1'
#
loop_
_entity.id
_entity.type
_entity.pdbx_description
1 polymer ?
#
loop_
_entity_poly.entity_id
_entity_poly.type
_entity_poly.pdbx_seq_one_letter_code
_entity_poly.pdbx_strand_id
1 'polypeptide(L)'
;MTTRFITKGKGQSRKFIPLNDKVAKPKLSAKTRSLMKSPLADTFDIDVVKAVTDEVGAVKSVDDEGKFWTVTTEDGKEYMLFEDKDLAKDFAVERVADDLSDQPELFTRDWLMSHVNEDGLRDSLRADEENMNRDYVNEIEDEEDAEHGTRLKAELIERGIISEDADVTDEVKEDMVGQMTDERLEDPMAYLDELGYEGERLMDILTPHIDLDEASEDAVDTDGMAHFLATYDGEQVDTATEHVLFRQN
;
A
#
# COMPACT_ATOMS: atom_id res chain seq x y z
N MET A 1 -53.89 -70.15 -22.86
CA MET A 1 -53.69 -69.39 -21.60
C MET A 1 -54.07 -67.94 -21.90
N THR A 2 -55.30 -67.57 -21.54
CA THR A 2 -55.60 -66.67 -20.40
C THR A 2 -55.45 -65.20 -20.82
N THR A 3 -56.44 -64.58 -21.46
CA THR A 3 -57.55 -63.78 -20.87
C THR A 3 -57.31 -62.27 -21.06
N ARG A 4 -58.07 -61.67 -22.00
CA ARG A 4 -58.91 -60.42 -21.95
C ARG A 4 -58.30 -59.13 -21.34
N PHE A 5 -58.64 -57.89 -21.71
CA PHE A 5 -59.30 -57.18 -22.84
C PHE A 5 -59.43 -55.69 -22.35
N ILE A 6 -59.27 -54.70 -23.26
CA ILE A 6 -60.06 -53.44 -23.46
C ILE A 6 -60.20 -52.51 -22.20
N THR A 7 -60.00 -51.18 -22.21
CA THR A 7 -60.52 -50.12 -23.11
C THR A 7 -60.03 -48.75 -22.66
N LYS A 8 -59.92 -47.81 -23.60
CA LYS A 8 -59.86 -46.36 -23.36
C LYS A 8 -61.11 -45.86 -22.61
N GLY A 9 -60.94 -44.89 -21.71
CA GLY A 9 -62.04 -44.16 -21.08
C GLY A 9 -61.66 -42.75 -20.63
N LYS A 10 -62.08 -41.77 -21.44
CA LYS A 10 -62.59 -40.43 -21.12
C LYS A 10 -62.36 -39.87 -19.69
N GLY A 11 -61.81 -38.66 -19.67
CA GLY A 11 -62.33 -37.54 -18.87
C GLY A 11 -62.36 -37.73 -17.35
N GLN A 12 -61.25 -37.41 -16.69
CA GLN A 12 -61.31 -36.92 -15.32
C GLN A 12 -60.71 -35.53 -15.25
N SER A 13 -61.59 -34.57 -14.98
CA SER A 13 -61.25 -33.25 -14.46
C SER A 13 -60.31 -33.41 -13.27
N ARG A 14 -59.07 -32.93 -13.41
CA ARG A 14 -58.18 -32.76 -12.27
C ARG A 14 -58.84 -31.75 -11.35
N LYS A 15 -59.37 -32.21 -10.21
CA LYS A 15 -59.80 -31.34 -9.12
C LYS A 15 -58.59 -30.49 -8.76
N PHE A 16 -58.71 -29.19 -8.96
CA PHE A 16 -57.87 -28.21 -8.30
C PHE A 16 -58.01 -28.47 -6.80
N ILE A 17 -56.96 -29.01 -6.18
CA ILE A 17 -56.82 -28.95 -4.73
C ILE A 17 -56.31 -27.53 -4.48
N PRO A 18 -57.09 -26.62 -3.89
CA PRO A 18 -56.55 -25.33 -3.50
C PRO A 18 -55.36 -25.62 -2.58
N LEU A 19 -54.19 -25.08 -2.92
CA LEU A 19 -53.09 -24.97 -1.97
C LEU A 19 -53.67 -24.23 -0.77
N ASN A 20 -53.88 -24.99 0.30
CA ASN A 20 -54.29 -24.44 1.58
C ASN A 20 -53.18 -23.47 1.99
N ASP A 21 -53.51 -22.19 2.14
CA ASP A 21 -52.66 -21.05 2.54
C ASP A 21 -52.09 -21.20 3.98
N LYS A 22 -51.69 -22.40 4.35
CA LYS A 22 -51.13 -22.74 5.66
C LYS A 22 -49.84 -23.54 5.49
N VAL A 23 -48.95 -23.09 4.60
CA VAL A 23 -47.54 -23.29 4.86
C VAL A 23 -47.24 -22.40 6.05
N ALA A 24 -47.21 -23.00 7.24
CA ALA A 24 -46.80 -22.29 8.45
C ALA A 24 -45.41 -21.72 8.18
N LYS A 25 -45.32 -20.38 8.09
CA LYS A 25 -44.02 -19.71 8.06
C LYS A 25 -43.22 -20.27 9.24
N PRO A 26 -42.03 -20.85 9.03
CA PRO A 26 -41.26 -21.42 10.13
C PRO A 26 -41.08 -20.35 11.20
N LYS A 27 -41.46 -20.66 12.44
CA LYS A 27 -41.34 -19.73 13.56
C LYS A 27 -39.86 -19.57 13.86
N LEU A 28 -39.30 -18.41 13.51
CA LEU A 28 -37.95 -18.01 13.89
C LEU A 28 -37.76 -18.13 15.41
N SER A 29 -36.60 -18.61 15.83
CA SER A 29 -36.25 -18.73 17.25
C SER A 29 -36.24 -17.35 17.94
N ALA A 30 -36.37 -17.30 19.26
CA ALA A 30 -36.30 -16.04 20.00
C ALA A 30 -34.95 -15.33 19.83
N LYS A 31 -33.83 -16.09 19.79
CA LYS A 31 -32.48 -15.55 19.52
C LYS A 31 -32.40 -14.95 18.12
N THR A 32 -32.89 -15.65 17.10
CA THR A 32 -32.92 -15.16 15.71
C THR A 32 -33.77 -13.90 15.55
N ARG A 33 -34.92 -13.83 16.25
CA ARG A 33 -35.76 -12.62 16.27
C ARG A 33 -35.12 -11.44 17.00
N SER A 34 -34.23 -11.70 17.95
CA SER A 34 -33.45 -10.65 18.61
C SER A 34 -32.38 -10.11 17.68
N LEU A 35 -31.66 -10.99 16.96
CA LEU A 35 -30.65 -10.61 15.98
C LEU A 35 -31.25 -9.81 14.81
N MET A 36 -32.45 -10.17 14.33
CA MET A 36 -33.16 -9.38 13.31
C MET A 36 -33.63 -7.99 13.78
N LYS A 37 -33.48 -7.66 15.07
CA LYS A 37 -33.72 -6.31 15.60
C LYS A 37 -32.42 -5.55 15.85
N SER A 38 -31.28 -6.19 15.63
CA SER A 38 -29.96 -5.54 15.71
C SER A 38 -29.84 -4.53 14.58
N PRO A 39 -29.22 -3.36 14.81
CA PRO A 39 -28.88 -2.42 13.75
C PRO A 39 -28.06 -3.05 12.61
N LEU A 40 -27.24 -4.07 12.92
CA LEU A 40 -26.50 -4.84 11.89
C LEU A 40 -27.42 -5.54 10.88
N ALA A 41 -28.64 -5.91 11.27
CA ALA A 41 -29.53 -6.70 10.41
C ALA A 41 -30.18 -5.90 9.28
N ASP A 42 -30.07 -4.57 9.32
CA ASP A 42 -30.47 -3.71 8.21
C ASP A 42 -29.40 -3.68 7.10
N THR A 43 -28.15 -4.00 7.43
CA THR A 43 -26.99 -3.92 6.54
C THR A 43 -26.48 -5.29 6.11
N PHE A 44 -26.48 -6.27 7.02
CA PHE A 44 -25.83 -7.56 6.82
C PHE A 44 -26.77 -8.75 6.93
N ASP A 45 -26.39 -9.84 6.25
CA ASP A 45 -27.05 -11.13 6.40
C ASP A 45 -26.96 -11.66 7.83
N ILE A 46 -27.97 -12.42 8.23
CA ILE A 46 -28.13 -12.85 9.63
C ILE A 46 -26.97 -13.68 10.17
N ASP A 47 -26.22 -14.35 9.29
CA ASP A 47 -25.03 -15.12 9.68
C ASP A 47 -23.87 -14.19 10.08
N VAL A 48 -23.68 -13.07 9.37
CA VAL A 48 -22.71 -12.02 9.74
C VAL A 48 -23.16 -11.31 11.00
N VAL A 49 -24.45 -10.91 11.08
CA VAL A 49 -25.02 -10.29 12.30
C VAL A 49 -24.75 -11.18 13.51
N LYS A 50 -24.96 -12.49 13.37
CA LYS A 50 -24.72 -13.46 14.42
C LYS A 50 -23.23 -13.56 14.75
N ALA A 51 -22.36 -13.69 13.74
CA ALA A 51 -20.92 -13.81 13.95
C ALA A 51 -20.37 -12.58 14.68
N VAL A 52 -20.67 -11.37 14.21
CA VAL A 52 -20.25 -10.13 14.86
C VAL A 52 -20.82 -10.03 16.29
N THR A 53 -22.12 -10.28 16.49
CA THR A 53 -22.73 -10.19 17.83
C THR A 53 -22.18 -11.25 18.81
N ASP A 54 -21.86 -12.46 18.33
CA ASP A 54 -21.27 -13.51 19.17
C ASP A 54 -19.83 -13.14 19.61
N GLU A 55 -19.09 -12.34 18.81
CA GLU A 55 -17.74 -11.85 19.13
C GLU A 55 -17.73 -10.56 19.98
N VAL A 56 -18.43 -9.50 19.56
CA VAL A 56 -18.35 -8.17 20.20
C VAL A 56 -19.48 -7.89 21.19
N GLY A 57 -20.49 -8.75 21.24
CA GLY A 57 -21.68 -8.57 22.07
C GLY A 57 -22.79 -7.76 21.40
N ALA A 58 -23.69 -7.21 22.21
CA ALA A 58 -24.87 -6.51 21.70
C ALA A 58 -24.50 -5.19 21.01
N VAL A 59 -24.97 -5.02 19.77
CA VAL A 59 -24.70 -3.84 18.95
C VAL A 59 -25.78 -2.78 19.13
N LYS A 60 -25.34 -1.55 19.37
CA LYS A 60 -26.15 -0.35 19.58
C LYS A 60 -26.34 0.45 18.30
N SER A 61 -25.30 0.60 17.49
CA SER A 61 -25.33 1.30 16.20
C SER A 61 -24.30 0.73 15.23
N VAL A 62 -24.56 0.92 13.94
CA VAL A 62 -23.68 0.59 12.83
C VAL A 62 -23.73 1.77 11.88
N ASP A 63 -22.57 2.34 11.60
CA ASP A 63 -22.41 3.48 10.71
C ASP A 63 -21.53 3.07 9.53
N ASP A 64 -21.94 3.43 8.31
CA ASP A 64 -21.24 3.10 7.06
C ASP A 64 -20.28 4.24 6.69
N GLU A 65 -18.98 3.93 6.68
CA GLU A 65 -17.89 4.85 6.34
C GLU A 65 -17.40 4.66 4.89
N GLY A 66 -18.13 3.86 4.09
CA GLY A 66 -17.86 3.58 2.69
C GLY A 66 -16.88 2.44 2.43
N LYS A 67 -15.75 2.40 3.16
CA LYS A 67 -14.74 1.31 3.06
C LYS A 67 -14.88 0.27 4.17
N PHE A 68 -15.49 0.64 5.28
CA PHE A 68 -15.72 -0.20 6.45
C PHE A 68 -16.95 0.30 7.19
N TRP A 69 -17.39 -0.46 8.20
CA TRP A 69 -18.44 -0.03 9.12
C TRP A 69 -17.90 0.18 10.52
N THR A 70 -18.36 1.24 11.17
CA THR A 70 -18.13 1.45 12.60
C THR A 70 -19.25 0.76 13.38
N VAL A 71 -18.89 -0.20 14.22
CA VAL A 71 -19.82 -0.96 15.08
C VAL A 71 -19.65 -0.50 16.52
N THR A 72 -20.68 0.15 17.06
CA THR A 72 -20.71 0.55 18.47
C THR A 72 -21.55 -0.43 19.28
N THR A 73 -20.98 -0.99 20.35
CA THR A 73 -21.66 -1.91 21.26
C THR A 73 -22.49 -1.17 22.32
N GLU A 74 -23.42 -1.86 22.98
CA GLU A 74 -24.20 -1.27 24.09
C GLU A 74 -23.32 -0.83 25.27
N ASP A 75 -22.18 -1.50 25.47
CA ASP A 75 -21.19 -1.18 26.50
C ASP A 75 -20.27 -0.01 26.10
N GLY A 76 -20.45 0.56 24.91
CA GLY A 76 -19.75 1.74 24.42
C GLY A 76 -18.41 1.49 23.73
N LYS A 77 -18.06 0.23 23.46
CA LYS A 77 -16.87 -0.11 22.65
C LYS A 77 -17.16 0.06 21.17
N GLU A 78 -16.15 0.49 20.43
CA GLU A 78 -16.19 0.73 18.98
C GLU A 78 -15.24 -0.20 18.24
N TYR A 79 -15.72 -0.73 17.11
CA TYR A 79 -14.98 -1.63 16.24
C TYR A 79 -15.09 -1.17 14.79
N MET A 80 -14.01 -1.35 14.04
CA MET A 80 -13.97 -1.21 12.59
C MET A 80 -14.21 -2.57 11.97
N LEU A 81 -15.27 -2.73 11.18
CA LEU A 81 -15.68 -3.98 10.53
C LEU A 81 -15.43 -3.89 9.03
N PHE A 82 -14.69 -4.86 8.47
CA PHE A 82 -14.49 -5.03 7.03
C PHE A 82 -15.19 -6.27 6.51
N GLU A 83 -15.59 -6.27 5.23
CA GLU A 83 -16.20 -7.45 4.58
C GLU A 83 -15.23 -8.64 4.54
N ASP A 84 -13.94 -8.37 4.30
CA ASP A 84 -12.88 -9.36 4.25
C ASP A 84 -11.51 -8.79 4.66
N LYS A 85 -10.51 -9.70 4.72
CA LYS A 85 -9.13 -9.37 5.10
C LYS A 85 -8.37 -8.58 4.05
N ASP A 86 -8.70 -8.75 2.78
CA ASP A 86 -7.98 -8.08 1.69
C ASP A 86 -8.35 -6.59 1.69
N LEU A 87 -9.64 -6.26 1.84
CA LEU A 87 -10.10 -4.88 2.04
C LEU A 87 -9.51 -4.22 3.28
N ALA A 88 -9.38 -4.99 4.38
CA ALA A 88 -8.72 -4.49 5.58
C ALA A 88 -7.22 -4.22 5.33
N LYS A 89 -6.54 -5.09 4.58
CA LYS A 89 -5.13 -4.89 4.22
C LYS A 89 -4.96 -3.65 3.36
N ASP A 90 -5.75 -3.52 2.29
CA ASP A 90 -5.71 -2.37 1.39
C ASP A 90 -5.92 -1.05 2.16
N PHE A 91 -6.87 -1.03 3.10
CA PHE A 91 -7.12 0.15 3.93
C PHE A 91 -6.00 0.42 4.94
N ALA A 92 -5.37 -0.62 5.49
CA ALA A 92 -4.20 -0.46 6.35
C ALA A 92 -3.01 0.13 5.57
N VAL A 93 -2.75 -0.37 4.35
CA VAL A 93 -1.69 0.12 3.46
C VAL A 93 -1.91 1.59 3.12
N GLU A 94 -3.14 1.97 2.72
CA GLU A 94 -3.48 3.37 2.45
C GLU A 94 -3.25 4.28 3.66
N ARG A 95 -3.66 3.84 4.86
CA ARG A 95 -3.43 4.60 6.09
C ARG A 95 -1.94 4.77 6.40
N VAL A 96 -1.14 3.73 6.19
CA VAL A 96 0.32 3.80 6.38
C VAL A 96 0.96 4.73 5.35
N ALA A 97 0.51 4.70 4.09
CA ALA A 97 0.99 5.61 3.06
C ALA A 97 0.68 7.08 3.42
N ASP A 98 -0.52 7.36 3.94
CA ASP A 98 -0.89 8.68 4.47
C ASP A 98 0.04 9.10 5.62
N ASP A 99 0.26 8.20 6.60
CA ASP A 99 1.15 8.46 7.74
C ASP A 99 2.61 8.68 7.29
N LEU A 100 3.11 7.93 6.30
CA LEU A 100 4.45 8.11 5.73
C LEU A 100 4.59 9.45 4.98
N SER A 101 3.53 9.88 4.29
CA SER A 101 3.52 11.15 3.57
C SER A 101 3.45 12.34 4.53
N ASP A 102 2.64 12.25 5.59
CA ASP A 102 2.38 13.37 6.50
C ASP A 102 3.36 13.44 7.68
N GLN A 103 3.79 12.28 8.21
CA GLN A 103 4.60 12.14 9.41
C GLN A 103 5.61 10.97 9.28
N PRO A 104 6.56 11.03 8.32
CA PRO A 104 7.56 9.99 8.14
C PRO A 104 8.39 9.71 9.40
N GLU A 105 8.51 10.67 10.32
CA GLU A 105 9.21 10.52 11.60
C GLU A 105 8.59 9.49 12.56
N LEU A 106 7.38 9.01 12.29
CA LEU A 106 6.77 7.89 13.03
C LEU A 106 7.52 6.57 12.77
N PHE A 107 8.25 6.48 11.66
CA PHE A 107 9.00 5.31 11.24
C PHE A 107 10.48 5.47 11.57
N THR A 108 11.17 4.34 11.79
CA THR A 108 12.60 4.38 12.08
C THR A 108 13.38 4.79 10.84
N ARG A 109 14.40 5.62 11.03
CA ARG A 109 15.24 6.11 9.93
C ARG A 109 15.83 4.98 9.09
N ASP A 110 16.36 3.96 9.74
CA ASP A 110 17.02 2.84 9.03
C ASP A 110 16.03 2.09 8.12
N TRP A 111 14.76 2.01 8.52
CA TRP A 111 13.69 1.43 7.71
C TRP A 111 13.27 2.37 6.57
N LEU A 112 13.11 3.67 6.82
CA LEU A 112 12.82 4.63 5.74
C LEU A 112 13.91 4.63 4.66
N MET A 113 15.18 4.51 5.07
CA MET A 113 16.32 4.44 4.16
C MET A 113 16.30 3.18 3.28
N SER A 114 15.74 2.06 3.73
CA SER A 114 15.64 0.84 2.90
C SER A 114 14.58 0.93 1.80
N HIS A 115 13.71 1.94 1.83
CA HIS A 115 12.66 2.18 0.83
C HIS A 115 12.94 3.40 -0.05
N VAL A 116 14.15 3.95 -0.02
CA VAL A 116 14.54 5.04 -0.91
C VAL A 116 14.76 4.50 -2.32
N ASN A 117 14.07 5.11 -3.29
CA ASN A 117 14.34 4.92 -4.70
C ASN A 117 15.64 5.65 -5.08
N GLU A 118 16.75 4.91 -5.04
CA GLU A 118 18.09 5.43 -5.36
C GLU A 118 18.20 5.99 -6.79
N ASP A 119 17.47 5.43 -7.76
CA ASP A 119 17.49 5.95 -9.13
C ASP A 119 16.81 7.33 -9.20
N GLY A 120 15.67 7.48 -8.53
CA GLY A 120 14.98 8.78 -8.43
C GLY A 120 15.78 9.83 -7.66
N LEU A 121 16.50 9.41 -6.61
CA LEU A 121 17.44 10.26 -5.87
C LEU A 121 18.64 10.66 -6.75
N ARG A 122 19.22 9.71 -7.48
CA ARG A 122 20.32 9.99 -8.42
C ARG A 122 19.90 11.04 -9.44
N ASP A 123 18.72 10.91 -10.03
CA ASP A 123 18.19 11.86 -11.01
C ASP A 123 17.97 13.26 -10.41
N SER A 124 17.53 13.36 -9.15
CA SER A 124 17.31 14.66 -8.50
C SER A 124 18.61 15.39 -8.19
N LEU A 125 19.68 14.65 -7.85
CA LEU A 125 21.01 15.19 -7.57
C LEU A 125 21.80 15.51 -8.84
N ARG A 126 21.48 14.84 -9.96
CA ARG A 126 22.26 14.88 -11.21
C ARG A 126 22.53 16.29 -11.71
N ALA A 127 21.51 17.14 -11.76
CA ALA A 127 21.65 18.48 -12.33
C ALA A 127 22.61 19.37 -11.53
N ASP A 128 22.60 19.25 -10.20
CA ASP A 128 23.49 20.02 -9.33
C ASP A 128 24.94 19.54 -9.49
N GLU A 129 25.15 18.22 -9.54
CA GLU A 129 26.47 17.61 -9.75
C GLU A 129 27.03 17.91 -11.16
N GLU A 130 26.21 17.83 -12.22
CA GLU A 130 26.60 18.22 -13.58
C GLU A 130 27.06 19.68 -13.65
N ASN A 131 26.40 20.58 -12.92
CA ASN A 131 26.81 21.99 -12.88
C ASN A 131 28.17 22.15 -12.18
N MET A 132 28.40 21.47 -11.06
CA MET A 132 29.69 21.50 -10.37
C MET A 132 30.82 20.92 -11.23
N ASN A 133 30.55 19.80 -11.92
CA ASN A 133 31.52 19.18 -12.81
C ASN A 133 31.78 20.04 -14.05
N ARG A 134 30.77 20.74 -14.58
CA ARG A 134 30.98 21.70 -15.67
C ARG A 134 31.85 22.88 -15.22
N ASP A 135 31.65 23.41 -14.02
CA ASP A 135 32.48 24.47 -13.45
C ASP A 135 33.94 23.99 -13.30
N TYR A 136 34.15 22.77 -12.79
CA TYR A 136 35.47 22.14 -12.72
C TYR A 136 36.13 22.02 -14.10
N VAL A 137 35.44 21.45 -15.09
CA VAL A 137 35.95 21.26 -16.46
C VAL A 137 36.34 22.60 -17.09
N ASN A 138 35.56 23.65 -16.87
CA ASN A 138 35.86 24.99 -17.37
C ASN A 138 37.06 25.63 -16.66
N GLU A 139 37.25 25.39 -15.36
CA GLU A 139 38.40 25.91 -14.61
C GLU A 139 39.73 25.35 -15.13
N ILE A 140 39.74 24.06 -15.48
CA ILE A 140 40.95 23.34 -15.89
C ILE A 140 41.26 23.42 -17.38
N GLU A 141 40.36 24.04 -18.16
CA GLU A 141 40.47 24.15 -19.62
C GLU A 141 41.77 24.86 -20.05
N ASP A 142 42.10 25.96 -19.37
CA ASP A 142 43.24 26.82 -19.69
C ASP A 142 44.45 26.57 -18.77
N GLU A 143 44.37 25.60 -17.85
CA GLU A 143 45.49 25.25 -16.98
C GLU A 143 46.59 24.52 -17.75
N GLU A 144 47.85 24.98 -17.65
CA GLU A 144 48.98 24.40 -18.38
C GLU A 144 49.32 22.98 -17.91
N ASP A 145 49.49 22.07 -18.87
CA ASP A 145 50.08 20.74 -18.65
C ASP A 145 51.34 20.55 -19.51
N ALA A 146 52.36 19.90 -18.94
CA ALA A 146 53.68 19.79 -19.56
C ALA A 146 53.73 18.81 -20.75
N GLU A 147 52.81 17.83 -20.80
CA GLU A 147 52.81 16.76 -21.79
C GLU A 147 51.73 16.98 -22.86
N HIS A 148 50.53 17.39 -22.43
CA HIS A 148 49.32 17.45 -23.25
C HIS A 148 48.87 18.88 -23.58
N GLY A 149 49.60 19.90 -23.11
CA GLY A 149 49.34 21.32 -23.38
C GLY A 149 48.37 21.93 -22.37
N THR A 150 47.25 21.28 -22.08
CA THR A 150 46.33 21.68 -21.00
C THR A 150 45.97 20.51 -20.09
N ARG A 151 45.69 20.82 -18.82
CA ARG A 151 45.27 19.84 -17.81
C ARG A 151 43.97 19.15 -18.21
N LEU A 152 43.00 19.89 -18.77
CA LEU A 152 41.78 19.30 -19.31
C LEU A 152 42.08 18.19 -20.34
N LYS A 153 42.98 18.45 -21.30
CA LYS A 153 43.33 17.45 -22.30
C LYS A 153 43.99 16.22 -21.68
N ALA A 154 44.85 16.41 -20.68
CA ALA A 154 45.46 15.31 -19.93
C ALA A 154 44.42 14.42 -19.24
N GLU A 155 43.47 15.02 -18.51
CA GLU A 155 42.42 14.28 -17.78
C GLU A 155 41.45 13.56 -18.73
N LEU A 156 41.09 14.18 -19.87
CA LEU A 156 40.26 13.54 -20.90
C LEU A 156 40.93 12.29 -21.51
N ILE A 157 42.25 12.31 -21.68
CA ILE A 157 43.03 11.16 -22.15
C ILE A 157 43.10 10.07 -21.07
N GLU A 158 43.38 10.45 -19.82
CA GLU A 158 43.44 9.51 -18.68
C GLU A 158 42.12 8.76 -18.49
N ARG A 159 41.01 9.49 -18.62
CA ARG A 159 39.64 8.95 -18.56
C ARG A 159 39.23 8.13 -19.78
N GLY A 160 40.05 8.12 -20.83
CA GLY A 160 39.80 7.39 -22.06
C GLY A 160 38.66 7.97 -22.92
N ILE A 161 38.32 9.26 -22.72
CA ILE A 161 37.28 9.96 -23.49
C ILE A 161 37.81 10.33 -24.87
N ILE A 162 39.09 10.71 -24.96
CA ILE A 162 39.76 11.04 -26.23
C ILE A 162 41.12 10.37 -26.36
N SER A 163 41.65 10.33 -27.59
CA SER A 163 43.05 9.98 -27.87
C SER A 163 43.98 11.20 -27.79
N GLU A 164 45.29 10.96 -27.65
CA GLU A 164 46.31 12.02 -27.54
C GLU A 164 46.27 13.06 -28.69
N ASP A 165 45.92 12.62 -29.88
CA ASP A 165 45.87 13.43 -31.11
C ASP A 165 44.52 14.10 -31.37
N ALA A 166 43.50 13.80 -30.57
CA ALA A 166 42.18 14.40 -30.72
C ALA A 166 42.13 15.86 -30.19
N ASP A 167 41.22 16.63 -30.77
CA ASP A 167 40.90 17.99 -30.33
C ASP A 167 39.85 17.94 -29.20
N VAL A 168 39.96 18.86 -28.24
CA VAL A 168 38.95 19.04 -27.19
C VAL A 168 37.81 19.89 -27.75
N THR A 169 36.61 19.32 -27.82
CA THR A 169 35.38 20.00 -28.24
C THR A 169 34.44 20.18 -27.05
N ASP A 170 33.43 21.04 -27.19
CA ASP A 170 32.40 21.19 -26.15
C ASP A 170 31.64 19.87 -25.91
N GLU A 171 31.45 19.04 -26.94
CA GLU A 171 30.84 17.71 -26.80
C GLU A 171 31.69 16.78 -25.92
N VAL A 172 33.00 16.76 -26.14
CA VAL A 172 33.95 15.98 -25.34
C VAL A 172 34.00 16.45 -23.88
N LYS A 173 33.85 17.77 -23.64
CA LYS A 173 33.74 18.31 -22.28
C LYS A 173 32.47 17.82 -21.59
N GLU A 174 31.34 17.85 -22.28
CA GLU A 174 30.08 17.34 -21.73
C GLU A 174 30.13 15.82 -21.50
N ASP A 175 30.86 15.04 -22.31
CA ASP A 175 31.12 13.62 -22.05
C ASP A 175 31.90 13.42 -20.73
N MET A 176 32.89 14.27 -20.45
CA MET A 176 33.61 14.24 -19.18
C MET A 176 32.72 14.62 -18.00
N VAL A 177 31.91 15.67 -18.14
CA VAL A 177 30.92 16.06 -17.12
C VAL A 177 29.97 14.90 -16.82
N GLY A 178 29.42 14.26 -17.86
CA GLY A 178 28.54 13.11 -17.72
C GLY A 178 29.22 11.94 -17.00
N GLN A 179 30.43 11.58 -17.42
CA GLN A 179 31.19 10.50 -16.78
C GLN A 179 31.50 10.80 -15.31
N MET A 180 31.96 12.02 -14.99
CA MET A 180 32.25 12.42 -13.61
C MET A 180 31.01 12.38 -12.73
N THR A 181 29.87 12.86 -13.25
CA THR A 181 28.60 12.83 -12.53
C THR A 181 28.13 11.39 -12.29
N ASP A 182 28.21 10.52 -13.30
CA ASP A 182 27.82 9.12 -13.18
C ASP A 182 28.69 8.37 -12.16
N GLU A 183 30.01 8.61 -12.18
CA GLU A 183 30.95 8.06 -11.19
C GLU A 183 30.63 8.53 -9.77
N ARG A 184 30.33 9.82 -9.61
CA ARG A 184 30.09 10.45 -8.30
C ARG A 184 28.74 10.04 -7.70
N LEU A 185 27.73 9.82 -8.54
CA LEU A 185 26.38 9.43 -8.14
C LEU A 185 26.11 7.93 -8.33
N GLU A 186 27.14 7.10 -8.48
CA GLU A 186 27.00 5.64 -8.53
C GLU A 186 26.27 5.15 -7.27
N ASP A 187 26.70 5.64 -6.11
CA ASP A 187 26.06 5.48 -4.80
C ASP A 187 25.60 6.85 -4.26
N PRO A 188 24.34 7.27 -4.53
CA PRO A 188 23.85 8.57 -4.11
C PRO A 188 23.78 8.72 -2.58
N MET A 189 23.69 7.61 -1.83
CA MET A 189 23.69 7.65 -0.37
C MET A 189 25.08 7.95 0.18
N ALA A 190 26.12 7.29 -0.37
CA ALA A 190 27.50 7.61 -0.05
C ALA A 190 27.86 9.05 -0.42
N TYR A 191 27.38 9.54 -1.57
CA TYR A 191 27.56 10.94 -1.97
C TYR A 191 26.99 11.93 -0.94
N LEU A 192 25.78 11.69 -0.43
CA LEU A 192 25.18 12.54 0.61
C LEU A 192 25.96 12.49 1.94
N ASP A 193 26.49 11.32 2.31
CA ASP A 193 27.37 11.16 3.48
C ASP A 193 28.68 11.94 3.32
N GLU A 194 29.31 11.89 2.14
CA GLU A 194 30.52 12.68 1.82
C GLU A 194 30.30 14.19 1.96
N LEU A 195 29.09 14.67 1.60
CA LEU A 195 28.69 16.06 1.77
C LEU A 195 28.32 16.43 3.22
N GLY A 196 28.24 15.43 4.11
CA GLY A 196 27.90 15.62 5.52
C GLY A 196 26.41 15.88 5.76
N TYR A 197 25.54 15.38 4.87
CA TYR A 197 24.10 15.38 5.14
C TYR A 197 23.76 14.34 6.19
N GLU A 198 23.23 14.80 7.32
CA GLU A 198 22.85 13.94 8.43
C GLU A 198 21.52 14.39 9.05
N GLY A 199 20.91 13.49 9.81
CA GLY A 199 19.72 13.78 10.62
C GLY A 199 18.54 14.28 9.79
N GLU A 200 17.89 15.36 10.25
CA GLU A 200 16.71 15.96 9.63
C GLU A 200 16.99 16.41 8.18
N ARG A 201 18.17 16.97 7.91
CA ARG A 201 18.51 17.42 6.55
C ARG A 201 18.65 16.28 5.55
N LEU A 202 19.19 15.15 6.00
CA LEU A 202 19.24 13.96 5.17
C LEU A 202 17.81 13.48 4.90
N MET A 203 16.95 13.43 5.92
CA MET A 203 15.56 13.00 5.75
C MET A 203 14.75 13.93 4.84
N ASP A 204 14.97 15.24 4.88
CA ASP A 204 14.31 16.19 3.97
C ASP A 204 14.63 15.90 2.50
N ILE A 205 15.85 15.42 2.22
CA ILE A 205 16.29 15.02 0.86
C ILE A 205 15.70 13.67 0.50
N LEU A 206 15.68 12.71 1.43
CA LEU A 206 15.29 11.33 1.14
C LEU A 206 13.77 11.13 1.07
N THR A 207 12.99 11.84 1.89
CA THR A 207 11.53 11.65 2.02
C THR A 207 10.78 11.71 0.67
N PRO A 208 11.07 12.68 -0.22
CA PRO A 208 10.44 12.72 -1.55
C PRO A 208 10.75 11.53 -2.46
N HIS A 209 11.77 10.74 -2.11
CA HIS A 209 12.25 9.59 -2.88
C HIS A 209 11.90 8.25 -2.23
N ILE A 210 11.14 8.24 -1.13
CA ILE A 210 10.65 6.99 -0.53
C ILE A 210 9.55 6.42 -1.42
N ASP A 211 9.65 5.13 -1.75
CA ASP A 211 8.57 4.39 -2.39
C ASP A 211 7.47 4.12 -1.36
N LEU A 212 6.47 5.00 -1.32
CA LEU A 212 5.39 4.93 -0.34
C LEU A 212 4.55 3.66 -0.49
N ASP A 213 4.39 3.15 -1.71
CA ASP A 213 3.59 1.95 -1.98
C ASP A 213 4.33 0.72 -1.42
N GLU A 214 5.61 0.54 -1.75
CA GLU A 214 6.41 -0.56 -1.23
C GLU A 214 6.61 -0.48 0.29
N ALA A 215 6.88 0.73 0.81
CA ALA A 215 7.08 0.97 2.24
C ALA A 215 5.80 0.66 3.03
N SER A 216 4.63 1.11 2.56
CA SER A 216 3.37 0.87 3.25
C SER A 216 2.96 -0.60 3.25
N GLU A 217 3.20 -1.31 2.14
CA GLU A 217 3.00 -2.77 2.08
C GLU A 217 3.93 -3.52 3.04
N ASP A 218 5.23 -3.20 3.07
CA ASP A 218 6.21 -3.85 3.96
C ASP A 218 5.90 -3.61 5.45
N ALA A 219 5.50 -2.39 5.80
CA ALA A 219 5.10 -2.05 7.17
C ALA A 219 3.90 -2.92 7.63
N VAL A 220 2.86 -3.02 6.80
CA VAL A 220 1.68 -3.85 7.09
C VAL A 220 2.02 -5.33 7.14
N ASP A 221 2.89 -5.82 6.27
CA ASP A 221 3.31 -7.22 6.26
C ASP A 221 4.22 -7.59 7.44
N THR A 222 5.03 -6.64 7.92
CA THR A 222 5.93 -6.82 9.07
C THR A 222 5.20 -6.72 10.41
N ASP A 223 4.42 -5.65 10.62
CA ASP A 223 3.80 -5.35 11.92
C ASP A 223 2.34 -5.84 12.02
N GLY A 224 1.71 -6.13 10.88
CA GLY A 224 0.34 -6.60 10.79
C GLY A 224 -0.70 -5.48 10.78
N MET A 225 -1.80 -5.67 10.05
CA MET A 225 -2.90 -4.70 9.92
C MET A 225 -3.43 -4.18 11.27
N ALA A 226 -3.47 -5.04 12.29
CA ALA A 226 -3.98 -4.67 13.60
C ALA A 226 -3.13 -3.58 14.28
N HIS A 227 -1.82 -3.51 13.98
CA HIS A 227 -0.96 -2.45 14.49
C HIS A 227 -1.42 -1.07 14.02
N PHE A 228 -1.85 -0.98 12.76
CA PHE A 228 -2.23 0.29 12.12
C PHE A 228 -3.72 0.61 12.25
N LEU A 229 -4.58 -0.42 12.34
CA LEU A 229 -6.02 -0.26 12.36
C LEU A 229 -6.62 -0.27 13.77
N ALA A 230 -6.05 -1.01 14.73
CA ALA A 230 -6.61 -1.11 16.08
C ALA A 230 -5.99 -0.08 17.03
N THR A 231 -6.68 1.05 17.21
CA THR A 231 -6.19 2.20 17.99
C THR A 231 -6.06 1.93 19.50
N TYR A 232 -6.65 0.85 20.04
CA TYR A 232 -6.69 0.59 21.49
C TYR A 232 -5.67 -0.46 21.98
N ASP A 233 -5.76 -1.70 21.51
CA ASP A 233 -5.01 -2.85 22.05
C ASP A 233 -4.36 -3.74 20.98
N GLY A 234 -4.43 -3.36 19.69
CA GLY A 234 -3.90 -4.19 18.61
C GLY A 234 -4.74 -5.46 18.36
N GLU A 235 -5.95 -5.56 18.91
CA GLU A 235 -6.79 -6.76 18.76
C GLU A 235 -7.48 -6.79 17.40
N GLN A 236 -7.17 -7.83 16.62
CA GLN A 236 -7.93 -8.25 15.45
C GLN A 236 -8.81 -9.45 15.82
N VAL A 237 -10.09 -9.37 15.51
CA VAL A 237 -11.04 -10.47 15.67
C VAL A 237 -11.49 -10.95 14.29
N ASP A 238 -11.09 -12.19 13.96
CA ASP A 238 -11.56 -12.87 12.77
C ASP A 238 -12.95 -13.47 13.04
N THR A 239 -13.96 -13.06 12.28
CA THR A 239 -15.30 -13.66 12.41
C THR A 239 -15.35 -15.03 11.73
N ALA A 240 -16.38 -15.82 12.07
CA ALA A 240 -16.65 -17.08 11.38
C ALA A 240 -17.08 -16.91 9.89
N THR A 241 -17.22 -15.67 9.41
CA THR A 241 -17.78 -15.31 8.12
C THR A 241 -16.84 -14.40 7.33
N GLU A 242 -15.55 -14.69 7.17
CA GLU A 242 -14.55 -13.91 6.38
C GLU A 242 -14.33 -12.43 6.79
N HIS A 243 -15.27 -11.80 7.49
CA HIS A 243 -15.20 -10.43 7.99
C HIS A 243 -14.19 -10.35 9.13
N VAL A 244 -13.58 -9.18 9.27
CA VAL A 244 -12.62 -8.89 10.34
C VAL A 244 -13.00 -7.62 11.09
N LEU A 245 -12.72 -7.62 12.39
CA LEU A 245 -13.00 -6.52 13.31
C LEU A 245 -11.70 -6.04 13.95
N PHE A 246 -11.53 -4.72 14.02
CA PHE A 246 -10.42 -4.06 14.71
C PHE A 246 -10.95 -3.10 15.78
N ARG A 247 -10.46 -3.23 17.00
CA ARG A 247 -10.98 -2.44 18.12
C ARG A 247 -10.43 -1.00 18.12
N GLN A 248 -11.32 -0.03 18.29
CA GLN A 248 -10.98 1.39 18.30
C GLN A 248 -10.90 1.98 19.73
N ASN A 249 -11.67 1.47 20.70
CA ASN A 249 -11.65 1.91 22.11
C ASN A 249 -12.14 0.85 23.12
#